data_AF-A0A7W8ZKS6-F1
#
_entry.id   AF-A0A7W8ZKS6-F1
#
_cell.length_a   1.000
_cell.length_b   1.000
_cell.length_c   1.000
_cell.angle_alpha   90.00
_cell.angle_beta   90.00
_cell.angle_gamma   90.00
#
_symmetry.space_group_name_H-M   'P 1'
#
loop_
_entity.id
_entity.type
_entity.pdbx_description
1 polymer ?
#
loop_
_entity_poly.entity_id
_entity_poly.type
_entity_poly.pdbx_seq_one_letter_code
_entity_poly.pdbx_strand_id
1 'polypeptide(L)'
;MLRTLSYLNLIFAVLYFLAYLLNGNHWVVLGLLITVVFNWMILRGMETEQLKWSFFQWLTGIITVLFASWLGYSTILLLMNTIEYHYYPAETVVLIISGLLFSFTIFLQLLISLYKKNR
;
A
#
# COMPACT_ATOMS: atom_id res chain seq x y z
N MET A 1 -10.76 -0.14 -14.12
CA MET A 1 -10.42 0.56 -12.86
C MET A 1 -9.67 -0.33 -11.87
N LEU A 2 -10.24 -1.42 -11.35
CA LEU A 2 -9.54 -2.29 -10.38
C LEU A 2 -8.19 -2.84 -10.87
N ARG A 3 -8.13 -3.29 -12.14
CA ARG A 3 -6.88 -3.74 -12.77
C ARG A 3 -5.81 -2.64 -12.80
N THR A 4 -6.23 -1.43 -13.16
CA THR A 4 -5.38 -0.23 -13.22
C THR A 4 -4.87 0.15 -11.82
N LEU A 5 -5.73 0.10 -10.79
CA LEU A 5 -5.34 0.33 -9.40
C LEU A 5 -4.32 -0.71 -8.92
N SER A 6 -4.49 -1.99 -9.27
CA SER A 6 -3.52 -3.01 -8.86
C SER A 6 -2.13 -2.76 -9.44
N TYR A 7 -2.06 -2.38 -10.72
CA TYR A 7 -0.78 -2.01 -11.34
C TYR A 7 -0.19 -0.75 -10.70
N LEU A 8 -1.02 0.22 -10.33
CA LEU A 8 -0.60 1.44 -9.66
C LEU A 8 -0.04 1.15 -8.25
N ASN A 9 -0.68 0.27 -7.49
CA ASN A 9 -0.19 -0.19 -6.20
C ASN A 9 1.10 -1.00 -6.32
N LEU A 10 1.27 -1.80 -7.38
CA LEU A 10 2.53 -2.49 -7.66
C LEU A 10 3.66 -1.50 -7.94
N ILE A 11 3.41 -0.47 -8.76
CA ILE A 11 4.39 0.57 -9.07
C ILE A 11 4.75 1.36 -7.81
N PHE A 12 3.77 1.75 -7.00
CA PHE A 12 4.05 2.45 -5.73
C PHE A 12 4.79 1.58 -4.72
N ALA A 13 4.49 0.29 -4.65
CA ALA A 13 5.24 -0.63 -3.79
C ALA A 13 6.72 -0.70 -4.19
N VAL A 14 7.00 -0.74 -5.50
CA VAL A 14 8.36 -0.73 -6.03
C VAL A 14 9.04 0.62 -5.76
N LEU A 15 8.37 1.74 -6.00
CA LEU A 15 8.92 3.08 -5.72
C LEU A 15 9.21 3.29 -4.23
N TYR A 16 8.30 2.86 -3.35
CA TYR A 16 8.50 2.95 -1.91
C TYR A 16 9.65 2.05 -1.47
N PHE A 17 9.77 0.83 -2.03
CA PHE A 17 10.91 -0.05 -1.78
C PHE A 17 12.24 0.58 -2.19
N LEU A 18 12.31 1.21 -3.38
CA LEU A 18 13.50 1.91 -3.87
C LEU A 18 13.87 3.13 -3.00
N ALA A 19 12.88 3.92 -2.58
CA ALA A 19 13.11 5.07 -1.71
C ALA A 19 13.57 4.66 -0.30
N TYR A 20 13.13 3.50 0.19
CA TYR A 20 13.45 3.00 1.53
C TYR A 20 14.66 2.05 1.57
N LEU A 21 15.29 1.73 0.42
CA LEU A 21 16.31 0.69 0.29
C LEU A 21 17.55 0.93 1.16
N LEU A 22 17.86 2.19 1.50
CA LEU A 22 19.01 2.55 2.33
C LEU A 22 18.79 2.39 3.84
N ASN A 23 17.55 2.31 4.32
CA ASN A 23 17.19 2.27 5.74
C ASN A 23 16.10 1.21 6.06
N GLY A 24 15.99 0.20 5.19
CA GLY A 24 14.91 -0.78 5.16
C GLY A 24 14.76 -1.61 6.42
N ASN A 25 13.85 -1.20 7.32
CA ASN A 25 13.38 -2.06 8.39
C ASN A 25 12.66 -3.28 7.80
N HIS A 26 13.03 -4.50 8.22
CA HIS A 26 12.49 -5.78 7.71
C HIS A 26 10.95 -5.82 7.67
N TRP A 27 10.30 -5.13 8.60
CA TRP A 27 8.84 -4.98 8.67
C TRP A 27 8.23 -4.25 7.47
N VAL A 28 8.93 -3.24 6.92
CA VAL A 28 8.49 -2.49 5.74
C VAL A 28 8.54 -3.38 4.50
N VAL A 29 9.61 -4.15 4.35
CA VAL A 29 9.79 -5.08 3.24
C VAL A 29 8.70 -6.17 3.25
N LEU A 30 8.41 -6.75 4.41
CA LEU A 30 7.34 -7.73 4.56
C LEU A 30 5.96 -7.14 4.20
N GLY A 31 5.65 -5.93 4.68
CA GLY A 31 4.38 -5.28 4.37
C GLY A 31 4.20 -4.96 2.89
N LEU A 32 5.27 -4.53 2.21
CA LEU A 32 5.28 -4.34 0.76
C LEU A 32 5.04 -5.65 0.02
N LEU A 33 5.71 -6.72 0.41
CA LEU A 33 5.61 -8.04 -0.24
C LEU A 33 4.18 -8.59 -0.11
N ILE A 34 3.57 -8.45 1.06
CA ILE A 34 2.16 -8.84 1.28
C ILE A 34 1.21 -7.97 0.43
N THR A 35 1.52 -6.68 0.26
CA THR A 35 0.76 -5.79 -0.64
C THR A 35 0.85 -6.23 -2.09
N VAL A 36 2.03 -6.62 -2.56
CA VAL A 36 2.24 -7.18 -3.90
C VAL A 36 1.44 -8.47 -4.10
N VAL A 37 1.50 -9.40 -3.13
CA VAL A 37 0.76 -10.67 -3.17
C VAL A 37 -0.75 -10.43 -3.20
N PHE A 38 -1.27 -9.52 -2.38
CA PHE A 38 -2.69 -9.17 -2.39
C PHE A 38 -3.14 -8.61 -3.74
N ASN A 39 -2.35 -7.69 -4.32
CA ASN A 39 -2.63 -7.12 -5.64
C ASN A 39 -2.62 -8.18 -6.75
N TRP A 40 -1.66 -9.10 -6.70
CA TRP A 40 -1.59 -10.25 -7.60
C TRP A 40 -2.82 -11.16 -7.48
N MET A 41 -3.24 -11.47 -6.25
CA MET A 41 -4.42 -12.31 -6.01
C MET A 41 -5.70 -11.66 -6.53
N ILE A 42 -5.84 -10.32 -6.40
CA ILE A 42 -6.96 -9.58 -6.98
C ILE A 42 -6.94 -9.64 -8.51
N LEU A 43 -5.76 -9.40 -9.12
CA LEU A 43 -5.60 -9.47 -10.58
C LEU A 43 -5.98 -10.85 -11.12
N ARG A 44 -5.47 -11.91 -10.47
CA ARG A 44 -5.77 -13.29 -10.84
C ARG A 44 -7.25 -13.64 -10.69
N GLY A 45 -7.89 -13.21 -9.59
CA GLY A 45 -9.32 -13.41 -9.38
C GLY A 45 -10.21 -12.69 -10.40
N MET A 46 -9.73 -11.56 -10.95
CA MET A 46 -10.41 -10.89 -12.06
C MET A 46 -10.26 -11.62 -13.40
N GLU A 47 -9.12 -12.28 -13.64
CA GLU A 47 -8.86 -13.03 -14.88
C GLU A 47 -9.62 -14.36 -14.93
N THR A 48 -9.83 -15.01 -13.79
CA THR A 48 -10.58 -16.27 -13.70
C THR A 48 -12.09 -16.10 -13.49
N GLU A 49 -12.61 -14.85 -13.51
CA GLU A 49 -14.00 -14.47 -13.18
C GLU A 49 -14.50 -14.98 -11.81
N GLN A 50 -13.60 -15.51 -10.97
CA GLN A 50 -13.90 -15.98 -9.63
C GLN A 50 -13.81 -14.82 -8.65
N LEU A 51 -14.92 -14.07 -8.53
CA LEU A 51 -15.10 -12.99 -7.55
C LEU A 51 -15.31 -13.48 -6.11
N LYS A 52 -15.33 -14.79 -5.86
CA LYS A 52 -15.43 -15.32 -4.50
C LYS A 52 -14.10 -15.16 -3.79
N TRP A 53 -14.10 -14.29 -2.77
CA TRP A 53 -12.93 -14.09 -1.94
C TRP A 53 -12.62 -15.37 -1.16
N SER A 54 -11.45 -15.94 -1.42
CA SER A 54 -10.91 -17.03 -0.59
C SER A 54 -10.50 -16.48 0.78
N PHE A 55 -10.51 -17.34 1.81
CA PHE A 55 -10.04 -17.00 3.15
C PHE A 55 -8.65 -16.33 3.12
N PHE A 56 -7.75 -16.81 2.25
CA PHE A 56 -6.44 -16.23 2.04
C PHE A 56 -6.48 -14.78 1.52
N GLN A 57 -7.39 -14.46 0.59
CA GLN A 57 -7.55 -13.09 0.08
C GLN A 57 -8.02 -12.14 1.17
N TRP A 58 -8.92 -12.59 2.04
CA TRP A 58 -9.38 -11.84 3.20
C TRP A 58 -8.24 -11.58 4.19
N LEU A 59 -7.45 -12.61 4.50
CA LEU A 59 -6.33 -12.51 5.43
C LEU A 59 -5.24 -11.56 4.88
N THR A 60 -4.87 -11.71 3.60
CA THR A 60 -3.92 -10.78 2.96
C THR A 60 -4.47 -9.36 2.89
N GLY A 61 -5.78 -9.20 2.64
CA GLY A 61 -6.46 -7.91 2.60
C GLY A 61 -6.39 -7.17 3.94
N ILE A 62 -6.70 -7.87 5.04
CA ILE A 62 -6.58 -7.31 6.40
C ILE A 62 -5.14 -6.89 6.69
N ILE A 63 -4.16 -7.73 6.36
CA ILE A 63 -2.75 -7.40 6.62
C ILE A 63 -2.31 -6.19 5.80
N THR A 64 -2.76 -6.07 4.54
CA THR A 64 -2.51 -4.87 3.74
C THR A 64 -3.13 -3.61 4.33
N VAL A 65 -4.32 -3.68 4.94
CA VAL A 65 -4.92 -2.53 5.65
C VAL A 65 -4.10 -2.16 6.86
N LEU A 66 -3.72 -3.13 7.68
CA LEU A 66 -2.90 -2.89 8.86
C LEU A 66 -1.57 -2.23 8.47
N PHE A 67 -0.95 -2.72 7.41
CA PHE A 67 0.26 -2.12 6.86
C PHE A 67 0.04 -0.70 6.34
N ALA A 68 -1.03 -0.45 5.58
CA ALA A 68 -1.37 0.87 5.06
C ALA A 68 -1.66 1.88 6.18
N SER A 69 -2.36 1.45 7.24
CA SER A 69 -2.61 2.24 8.45
C SER A 69 -1.32 2.57 9.19
N TRP A 70 -0.45 1.58 9.40
CA TRP A 70 0.84 1.77 10.05
C TRP A 70 1.76 2.72 9.25
N LEU A 71 1.78 2.55 7.92
CA LEU A 71 2.55 3.38 7.00
C LEU A 71 2.01 4.82 6.96
N GLY A 72 0.68 4.98 6.94
CA GLY A 72 0.01 6.29 7.03
C GLY A 72 0.33 7.00 8.35
N TYR A 73 0.19 6.31 9.48
CA TYR A 73 0.53 6.85 10.80
C TYR A 73 2.00 7.27 10.88
N SER A 74 2.91 6.40 10.44
CA SER A 74 4.36 6.68 10.42
C SER A 74 4.68 7.89 9.56
N THR A 75 4.00 8.02 8.41
CA THR A 75 4.18 9.16 7.51
C THR A 75 3.67 10.47 8.11
N ILE A 76 2.53 10.46 8.79
CA ILE A 76 1.98 11.63 9.48
C ILE A 76 2.91 12.05 10.64
N LEU A 77 3.40 11.09 11.42
CA LEU A 77 4.35 11.35 12.49
C LEU A 77 5.64 11.99 11.93
N LEU A 78 6.13 11.45 10.82
CA LEU A 78 7.33 11.96 10.16
C LEU A 78 7.09 13.38 9.61
N LEU A 79 5.91 13.66 9.05
CA LEU A 79 5.51 15.01 8.65
C LEU A 79 5.46 15.98 9.84
N MET A 80 4.87 15.60 10.97
CA MET A 80 4.83 16.44 12.18
C MET A 80 6.23 16.76 12.69
N ASN A 81 7.11 15.75 12.76
CA ASN A 81 8.50 15.95 13.17
C ASN A 81 9.25 16.86 12.17
N THR A 82 9.03 16.67 10.87
CA THR A 82 9.66 17.51 9.83
C THR A 82 9.26 18.99 9.99
N ILE A 83 7.99 19.25 10.33
CA ILE A 83 7.48 20.61 10.61
C ILE A 83 8.07 21.16 11.91
N GLU A 84 8.11 20.37 12.97
CA GLU A 84 8.61 20.80 14.29
C GLU A 84 10.09 21.20 14.23
N TYR A 85 10.93 20.37 13.60
CA TYR A 85 12.37 20.60 13.52
C TYR A 85 12.81 21.45 12.32
N HIS A 86 11.87 21.97 11.51
CA HIS A 86 12.13 22.75 10.29
C HIS A 86 13.15 22.09 9.35
N TYR A 87 13.19 20.75 9.34
CA TYR A 87 14.19 19.97 8.62
C TYR A 87 13.56 19.36 7.38
N TYR A 88 13.79 19.97 6.21
CA TYR A 88 13.15 19.58 4.94
C TYR A 88 14.13 19.02 3.88
N PRO A 89 14.79 17.87 4.12
CA PRO A 89 15.53 17.20 3.05
C PRO A 89 14.56 16.80 1.94
N ALA A 90 15.00 16.95 0.68
CA ALA A 90 14.22 16.51 -0.48
C ALA A 90 13.81 15.03 -0.37
N GLU A 91 14.69 14.18 0.15
CA GLU A 91 14.45 12.75 0.38
C GLU A 91 13.28 12.51 1.35
N THR A 92 13.20 13.30 2.43
CA THR A 92 12.15 13.20 3.43
C THR A 92 10.79 13.64 2.87
N VAL A 93 10.78 14.71 2.08
CA VAL A 93 9.56 15.20 1.43
C VAL A 93 9.03 14.17 0.42
N VAL A 94 9.91 13.59 -0.40
CA VAL A 94 9.53 12.52 -1.35
C VAL A 94 9.00 11.30 -0.61
N LEU A 95 9.59 10.93 0.51
CA LEU A 95 9.14 9.82 1.35
C LEU A 95 7.74 10.07 1.92
N ILE A 96 7.47 11.28 2.38
CA ILE A 96 6.15 11.65 2.94
C ILE A 96 5.08 11.60 1.86
N ILE A 97 5.34 12.20 0.70
CA ILE A 97 4.37 12.24 -0.41
C ILE A 97 4.09 10.83 -0.92
N SER A 98 5.14 10.03 -1.15
CA SER A 98 5.00 8.65 -1.62
C SER A 98 4.27 7.77 -0.60
N GLY A 99 4.56 7.93 0.70
CA GLY A 99 3.89 7.21 1.78
C GLY A 99 2.39 7.51 1.88
N LEU A 100 2.02 8.80 1.82
CA LEU A 100 0.61 9.23 1.84
C LEU A 100 -0.16 8.70 0.62
N LEU A 101 0.39 8.88 -0.57
CA LEU A 101 -0.24 8.40 -1.81
C LEU A 101 -0.39 6.88 -1.79
N PHE A 102 0.64 6.15 -1.36
CA PHE A 102 0.60 4.70 -1.34
C PHE A 102 -0.43 4.15 -0.36
N SER A 103 -0.45 4.67 0.88
CA SER A 103 -1.46 4.30 1.88
C SER A 103 -2.88 4.56 1.34
N PHE A 104 -3.11 5.75 0.76
CA PHE A 104 -4.41 6.11 0.18
C PHE A 104 -4.83 5.18 -0.97
N THR A 105 -3.89 4.78 -1.83
CA THR A 105 -4.16 3.89 -2.97
C THR A 105 -4.54 2.48 -2.52
N ILE A 106 -3.93 1.98 -1.43
CA ILE A 106 -4.31 0.69 -0.82
C ILE A 106 -5.74 0.74 -0.26
N PHE A 107 -6.11 1.81 0.43
CA PHE A 107 -7.48 1.99 0.95
C PHE A 107 -8.52 2.06 -0.17
N LEU A 108 -8.25 2.83 -1.22
CA LEU A 108 -9.13 2.92 -2.39
C LEU A 108 -9.32 1.56 -3.07
N GLN A 109 -8.22 0.81 -3.23
CA GLN A 109 -8.28 -0.50 -3.85
C GLN A 109 -9.17 -1.46 -3.06
N LEU A 110 -9.10 -1.43 -1.73
CA LEU A 110 -9.88 -2.32 -0.89
C LEU A 110 -11.36 -1.95 -0.89
N LEU A 111 -11.68 -0.65 -0.82
CA LEU A 111 -13.06 -0.16 -0.93
C LEU A 111 -13.72 -0.56 -2.25
N ILE A 112 -13.01 -0.38 -3.37
CA ILE A 112 -13.53 -0.75 -4.69
C ILE A 112 -13.69 -2.28 -4.81
N SER A 113 -12.77 -3.05 -4.25
CA SER A 113 -12.84 -4.52 -4.27
C SER A 113 -14.02 -5.06 -3.43
N LEU A 114 -14.33 -4.43 -2.28
CA LEU A 114 -15.51 -4.73 -1.48
C LEU A 114 -16.82 -4.33 -2.19
N TYR A 115 -16.85 -3.16 -2.82
CA TYR A 115 -18.02 -2.70 -3.57
C TYR A 115 -18.36 -3.65 -4.74
N LYS A 116 -17.35 -4.12 -5.47
CA LYS A 116 -17.53 -5.04 -6.60
C LYS A 116 -17.92 -6.47 -6.16
N LYS A 117 -17.65 -6.87 -4.92
CA LYS A 117 -18.13 -8.15 -4.35
C LYS A 117 -19.63 -8.12 -4.05
N ASN A 118 -20.15 -6.95 -3.65
CA ASN A 118 -21.54 -6.79 -3.18
C ASN A 118 -22.56 -6.52 -4.31
N ARG A 119 -22.12 -6.47 -5.56
CA ARG A 119 -22.93 -6.25 -6.76
C ARG A 119 -22.78 -7.44 -7.70
#